data_AF-A0A8H4XU71-F1
#
_entry.id   AF-A0A8H4XU71-F1
#
_cell.length_a   1.000
_cell.length_b   1.000
_cell.length_c   1.000
_cell.angle_alpha   90.00
_cell.angle_beta   90.00
_cell.angle_gamma   90.00
#
_symmetry.space_group_name_H-M   'P 1'
#
loop_
_entity.id
_entity.type
_entity.pdbx_description
1 polymer ?
#
loop_
_entity_poly.entity_id
_entity_poly.type
_entity_poly.pdbx_seq_one_letter_code
_entity_poly.pdbx_strand_id
1 'polypeptide(L)'
;TAPGSGIGIMGGEVSASGKTNIIIRNLRMRQGTLDSDSGKSAFNMGDASNIILDHCSVEYGQWDSVDAVGAVNITVSNSIIALPIGQQFGAHVETGPATFYGNLWVSAHNRQPLAKSNTQYINNVIYNYQAAYTVADTSGDFYHDIINNYFIVGPSTTSSHNAFFQINSGQTVYAIG
;
A
#
# COMPACT_ATOMS: atom_id res chain seq x y z
N THR A 1 11.06 -15.94 -4.61
CA THR A 1 10.17 -16.72 -3.72
C THR A 1 11.00 -17.36 -2.63
N ALA A 2 10.55 -17.34 -1.36
CA ALA A 2 11.22 -18.08 -0.30
C ALA A 2 11.16 -19.57 -0.65
N PRO A 3 12.19 -20.36 -0.35
CA PRO A 3 12.11 -21.80 -0.50
C PRO A 3 10.99 -22.35 0.43
N GLY A 4 9.98 -23.01 -0.14
CA GLY A 4 8.90 -23.67 0.62
C GLY A 4 7.67 -22.79 0.93
N SER A 5 6.97 -23.09 2.03
CA SER A 5 5.70 -22.44 2.41
C SER A 5 5.82 -20.97 2.81
N GLY A 6 7.03 -20.39 2.81
CA GLY A 6 7.30 -19.01 3.24
C GLY A 6 7.35 -18.82 4.77
N ILE A 7 7.83 -17.67 5.22
CA ILE A 7 7.87 -17.27 6.64
C ILE A 7 6.71 -16.32 6.91
N GLY A 8 5.98 -16.53 8.01
CA GLY A 8 4.90 -15.64 8.45
C GLY A 8 5.15 -15.11 9.85
N ILE A 9 5.02 -13.80 10.02
CA ILE A 9 4.96 -13.11 11.31
C ILE A 9 3.50 -12.74 11.55
N MET A 10 2.99 -13.05 12.74
CA MET A 10 1.61 -12.75 13.10
C MET A 10 1.47 -12.20 14.51
N GLY A 11 0.38 -11.47 14.75
CA GLY A 11 0.01 -10.99 16.09
C GLY A 11 0.69 -9.70 16.53
N GLY A 12 1.21 -8.92 15.58
CA GLY A 12 1.80 -7.61 15.84
C GLY A 12 2.30 -6.92 14.57
N GLU A 13 2.54 -5.62 14.69
CA GLU A 13 3.21 -4.81 13.66
C GLU A 13 4.65 -5.26 13.41
N VAL A 14 5.03 -5.40 12.15
CA VAL A 14 6.44 -5.46 11.75
C VAL A 14 6.89 -4.05 11.40
N SER A 15 7.91 -3.54 12.09
CA SER A 15 8.35 -2.15 11.95
C SER A 15 9.79 -2.02 11.45
N ALA A 16 9.95 -1.19 10.42
CA ALA A 16 11.19 -0.63 9.91
C ALA A 16 11.32 0.87 10.25
N SER A 17 10.49 1.40 11.16
CA SER A 17 10.38 2.84 11.40
C SER A 17 11.70 3.46 11.85
N GLY A 18 12.05 4.61 11.26
CA GLY A 18 13.31 5.32 11.50
C GLY A 18 14.56 4.49 11.18
N LYS A 19 14.48 3.56 10.23
CA LYS A 19 15.64 2.77 9.75
C LYS A 19 15.93 3.07 8.29
N THR A 20 17.11 2.65 7.84
CA THR A 20 17.54 2.87 6.46
C THR A 20 18.16 1.62 5.86
N ASN A 21 18.07 1.49 4.54
CA ASN A 21 18.69 0.41 3.75
C ASN A 21 18.19 -0.99 4.16
N ILE A 22 16.88 -1.19 4.02
CA ILE A 22 16.22 -2.45 4.37
C ILE A 22 15.63 -3.08 3.12
N ILE A 23 15.90 -4.37 2.95
CA ILE A 23 15.27 -5.20 1.92
C ILE A 23 14.56 -6.35 2.63
N ILE A 24 13.25 -6.45 2.47
CA ILE A 24 12.43 -7.56 2.99
C ILE A 24 11.86 -8.30 1.79
N ARG A 25 12.10 -9.62 1.74
CA ARG A 25 11.56 -10.46 0.68
C ARG A 25 10.93 -11.73 1.20
N ASN A 26 9.87 -12.18 0.53
CA ASN A 26 9.26 -13.49 0.77
C ASN A 26 8.72 -13.68 2.19
N LEU A 27 8.28 -12.59 2.82
CA LEU A 27 7.74 -12.58 4.18
C LEU A 27 6.24 -12.31 4.16
N ARG A 28 5.47 -12.99 5.01
CA ARG A 28 4.08 -12.65 5.30
C ARG A 28 4.00 -11.89 6.62
N MET A 29 3.36 -10.74 6.62
CA MET A 29 3.18 -9.86 7.80
C MET A 29 1.68 -9.73 8.05
N ARG A 30 1.23 -10.28 9.18
CA ARG A 30 -0.18 -10.46 9.52
C ARG A 30 -0.47 -9.95 10.93
N GLN A 31 -0.75 -8.66 11.10
CA GLN A 31 -1.04 -8.11 12.42
C GLN A 31 -2.21 -8.85 13.08
N GLY A 32 -3.39 -8.80 12.43
CA GLY A 32 -4.60 -9.46 12.93
C GLY A 32 -5.06 -8.88 14.27
N THR A 33 -6.04 -9.54 14.89
CA THR A 33 -6.71 -9.05 16.12
C THR A 33 -6.07 -9.57 17.42
N LEU A 34 -4.94 -10.29 17.33
CA LEU A 34 -4.15 -10.66 18.51
C LEU A 34 -3.31 -9.47 19.02
N ASP A 35 -3.02 -8.51 18.15
CA ASP A 35 -2.47 -7.23 18.54
C ASP A 35 -3.59 -6.35 19.11
N SER A 36 -3.51 -6.03 20.40
CA SER A 36 -4.52 -5.18 21.06
C SER A 36 -4.41 -3.71 20.69
N ASP A 37 -3.29 -3.28 20.11
CA ASP A 37 -3.11 -1.90 19.65
C ASP A 37 -3.63 -1.73 18.21
N SER A 38 -4.90 -1.31 18.10
CA SER A 38 -5.54 -1.06 16.81
C SER A 38 -5.04 0.20 16.09
N GLY A 39 -4.16 0.99 16.73
CA GLY A 39 -3.46 2.13 16.12
C GLY A 39 -2.22 1.73 15.31
N LYS A 40 -1.93 0.43 15.20
CA LYS A 40 -0.78 -0.12 14.49
C LYS A 40 -1.13 -0.71 13.13
N SER A 41 -0.12 -0.78 12.27
CA SER A 41 -0.23 -1.30 10.90
C SER A 41 0.33 -2.72 10.80
N ALA A 42 0.06 -3.44 9.71
CA ALA A 42 0.69 -4.74 9.50
C ALA A 42 2.19 -4.61 9.19
N PHE A 43 2.56 -3.61 8.39
CA PHE A 43 3.94 -3.18 8.20
C PHE A 43 4.05 -1.66 8.32
N ASN A 44 5.03 -1.20 9.08
CA ASN A 44 5.27 0.22 9.32
C ASN A 44 6.71 0.59 8.93
N MET A 45 6.86 1.56 8.05
CA MET A 45 8.14 2.13 7.65
C MET A 45 8.18 3.65 7.84
N GLY A 46 7.43 4.18 8.82
CA GLY A 46 7.42 5.60 9.14
C GLY A 46 8.82 6.17 9.37
N ASP A 47 9.12 7.32 8.79
CA ASP A 47 10.44 7.98 8.82
C ASP A 47 11.61 7.10 8.33
N ALA A 48 11.34 6.03 7.58
CA ALA A 48 12.37 5.15 7.05
C ALA A 48 12.89 5.62 5.68
N SER A 49 14.06 5.15 5.26
CA SER A 49 14.59 5.46 3.93
C SER A 49 15.23 4.27 3.21
N ASN A 50 15.14 4.24 1.88
CA ASN A 50 15.72 3.18 1.05
C ASN A 50 15.19 1.80 1.45
N ILE A 51 13.88 1.60 1.28
CA ILE A 51 13.17 0.38 1.68
C ILE A 51 12.67 -0.35 0.45
N ILE A 52 12.95 -1.65 0.37
CA ILE A 52 12.41 -2.54 -0.66
C ILE A 52 11.60 -3.66 0.00
N LEU A 53 10.32 -3.74 -0.34
CA LEU A 53 9.48 -4.91 -0.13
C LEU A 53 9.31 -5.64 -1.47
N ASP A 54 9.71 -6.90 -1.56
CA ASP A 54 9.52 -7.68 -2.78
C ASP A 54 9.06 -9.12 -2.50
N HIS A 55 8.04 -9.60 -3.22
CA HIS A 55 7.43 -10.91 -2.97
C HIS A 55 6.92 -11.08 -1.53
N CYS A 56 6.41 -10.02 -0.91
CA CYS A 56 5.83 -10.08 0.43
C CYS A 56 4.30 -10.23 0.39
N SER A 57 3.71 -10.62 1.50
CA SER A 57 2.26 -10.52 1.73
C SER A 57 2.02 -9.69 2.98
N VAL A 58 1.26 -8.61 2.87
CA VAL A 58 0.90 -7.73 3.99
C VAL A 58 -0.61 -7.79 4.13
N GLU A 59 -1.08 -8.35 5.24
CA GLU A 59 -2.49 -8.69 5.41
C GLU A 59 -2.98 -8.34 6.82
N TYR A 60 -4.30 -8.12 6.94
CA TYR A 60 -4.97 -7.94 8.22
C TYR A 60 -4.41 -6.80 9.09
N GLY A 61 -3.94 -5.71 8.46
CA GLY A 61 -3.59 -4.47 9.18
C GLY A 61 -4.86 -3.81 9.75
N GLN A 62 -4.79 -3.35 11.00
CA GLN A 62 -5.91 -2.71 11.70
C GLN A 62 -6.01 -1.21 11.41
N TRP A 63 -4.86 -0.52 11.41
CA TRP A 63 -4.77 0.90 11.04
C TRP A 63 -4.61 1.06 9.52
N ASP A 64 -3.43 0.69 8.99
CA ASP A 64 -3.18 0.50 7.56
C ASP A 64 -2.50 -0.88 7.35
N SER A 65 -2.55 -1.45 6.14
CA SER A 65 -1.69 -2.62 5.87
C SER A 65 -0.23 -2.19 5.79
N VAL A 66 0.05 -1.10 5.06
CA VAL A 66 1.38 -0.48 4.95
C VAL A 66 1.31 0.99 5.37
N ASP A 67 2.08 1.37 6.38
CA ASP A 67 2.27 2.77 6.77
C ASP A 67 3.67 3.25 6.37
N ALA A 68 3.75 4.37 5.65
CA ALA A 68 4.96 4.95 5.10
C ALA A 68 4.98 6.48 5.25
N VAL A 69 4.39 7.03 6.31
CA VAL A 69 4.46 8.47 6.60
C VAL A 69 5.90 8.90 6.90
N GLY A 70 6.38 9.94 6.22
CA GLY A 70 7.75 10.46 6.39
C GLY A 70 8.84 9.63 5.69
N ALA A 71 8.44 8.56 5.00
CA ALA A 71 9.38 7.63 4.38
C ALA A 71 9.82 8.08 2.97
N VAL A 72 11.07 7.78 2.62
CA VAL A 72 11.72 8.24 1.37
C VAL A 72 12.38 7.09 0.62
N ASN A 73 12.27 7.07 -0.72
CA ASN A 73 12.83 6.03 -1.60
C ASN A 73 12.32 4.63 -1.26
N ILE A 74 11.03 4.41 -1.55
CA ILE A 74 10.33 3.17 -1.22
C ILE A 74 10.00 2.41 -2.50
N THR A 75 10.21 1.10 -2.51
CA THR A 75 9.70 0.21 -3.55
C THR A 75 8.95 -0.96 -2.93
N VAL A 76 7.70 -1.14 -3.34
CA VAL A 76 6.90 -2.34 -3.06
C VAL A 76 6.62 -3.02 -4.39
N SER A 77 7.09 -4.25 -4.55
CA SER A 77 6.99 -4.96 -5.84
C SER A 77 6.63 -6.42 -5.70
N ASN A 78 5.92 -6.95 -6.70
CA ASN A 78 5.52 -8.36 -6.77
C ASN A 78 4.87 -8.88 -5.47
N SER A 79 4.20 -8.01 -4.72
CA SER A 79 3.71 -8.27 -3.37
C SER A 79 2.19 -8.29 -3.34
N ILE A 80 1.63 -8.85 -2.27
CA ILE A 80 0.20 -8.89 -2.01
C ILE A 80 -0.11 -7.94 -0.84
N ILE A 81 -1.05 -7.03 -1.04
CA ILE A 81 -1.58 -6.14 0.01
C ILE A 81 -3.08 -6.41 0.08
N ALA A 82 -3.53 -7.10 1.12
CA ALA A 82 -4.84 -7.73 1.09
C ALA A 82 -5.57 -7.75 2.43
N LEU A 83 -6.89 -7.67 2.35
CA LEU A 83 -7.79 -7.92 3.48
C LEU A 83 -7.44 -7.09 4.74
N PRO A 84 -7.21 -5.77 4.63
CA PRO A 84 -7.09 -4.95 5.82
C PRO A 84 -8.36 -5.04 6.65
N ILE A 85 -8.20 -4.99 7.96
CA ILE A 85 -9.29 -4.99 8.94
C ILE A 85 -9.32 -3.63 9.64
N GLY A 86 -10.20 -3.43 10.63
CA GLY A 86 -10.32 -2.13 11.32
C GLY A 86 -10.75 -1.02 10.36
N GLN A 87 -9.87 -0.06 10.06
CA GLN A 87 -10.14 1.00 9.07
C GLN A 87 -10.20 0.50 7.63
N GLN A 88 -9.65 -0.69 7.37
CA GLN A 88 -9.66 -1.35 6.07
C GLN A 88 -8.87 -0.59 4.98
N PHE A 89 -7.72 0.00 5.34
CA PHE A 89 -6.86 0.74 4.41
C PHE A 89 -5.67 -0.10 3.91
N GLY A 90 -5.37 0.04 2.62
CA GLY A 90 -4.25 -0.67 1.98
C GLY A 90 -2.90 -0.08 2.38
N ALA A 91 -2.61 1.16 1.99
CA ALA A 91 -1.36 1.83 2.29
C ALA A 91 -1.53 3.34 2.44
N HIS A 92 -0.87 3.91 3.45
CA HIS A 92 -0.73 5.35 3.63
C HIS A 92 0.70 5.78 3.34
N VAL A 93 0.89 6.55 2.27
CA VAL A 93 2.19 7.06 1.85
C VAL A 93 2.19 8.58 1.87
N GLU A 94 3.16 9.17 2.57
CA GLU A 94 3.38 10.61 2.64
C GLU A 94 4.88 10.90 2.60
N THR A 95 5.30 11.91 1.81
CA THR A 95 6.70 12.26 1.47
C THR A 95 7.19 11.57 0.20
N GLY A 96 7.49 10.27 0.26
CA GLY A 96 8.02 9.50 -0.88
C GLY A 96 9.40 9.97 -1.38
N PRO A 97 9.80 9.67 -2.62
CA PRO A 97 8.99 9.00 -3.65
C PRO A 97 8.73 7.52 -3.34
N ALA A 98 7.65 6.99 -3.92
CA ALA A 98 7.25 5.60 -3.74
C ALA A 98 6.95 4.92 -5.09
N THR A 99 7.40 3.67 -5.24
CA THR A 99 7.11 2.82 -6.39
C THR A 99 6.33 1.59 -5.95
N PHE A 100 5.19 1.35 -6.61
CA PHE A 100 4.38 0.15 -6.47
C PHE A 100 4.30 -0.53 -7.84
N TYR A 101 5.00 -1.65 -7.97
CA TYR A 101 5.16 -2.35 -9.25
C TYR A 101 4.71 -3.82 -9.18
N GLY A 102 3.75 -4.21 -10.01
CA GLY A 102 3.38 -5.63 -10.14
C GLY A 102 2.72 -6.22 -8.90
N ASN A 103 2.07 -5.41 -8.06
CA ASN A 103 1.44 -5.89 -6.83
C ASN A 103 -0.01 -6.32 -7.06
N LEU A 104 -0.50 -7.20 -6.19
CA LEU A 104 -1.90 -7.54 -6.07
C LEU A 104 -2.49 -6.84 -4.83
N TRP A 105 -3.54 -6.05 -5.04
CA TRP A 105 -4.29 -5.34 -4.02
C TRP A 105 -5.68 -5.94 -3.89
N VAL A 106 -6.12 -6.29 -2.67
CA VAL A 106 -7.36 -7.08 -2.50
C VAL A 106 -8.24 -6.53 -1.37
N SER A 107 -9.47 -6.18 -1.74
CA SER A 107 -10.61 -5.97 -0.82
C SER A 107 -10.39 -4.92 0.28
N ALA A 108 -9.65 -3.84 -0.01
CA ALA A 108 -9.59 -2.71 0.91
C ALA A 108 -10.79 -1.76 0.71
N HIS A 109 -11.19 -1.10 1.79
CA HIS A 109 -12.15 0.00 1.74
C HIS A 109 -11.57 1.20 0.98
N ASN A 110 -10.33 1.58 1.25
CA ASN A 110 -9.69 2.73 0.59
C ASN A 110 -8.16 2.55 0.57
N ARG A 111 -7.48 3.50 -0.08
CA ARG A 111 -6.03 3.72 -0.03
C ARG A 111 -5.25 2.53 -0.58
N GLN A 112 -5.34 2.28 -1.89
CA GLN A 112 -4.56 1.24 -2.57
C GLN A 112 -3.61 1.81 -3.65
N PRO A 113 -2.71 2.77 -3.32
CA PRO A 113 -2.45 3.41 -2.02
C PRO A 113 -3.21 4.75 -1.84
N LEU A 114 -3.06 5.38 -0.67
CA LEU A 114 -3.12 6.84 -0.52
C LEU A 114 -1.72 7.40 -0.82
N ALA A 115 -1.60 8.24 -1.84
CA ALA A 115 -0.36 8.73 -2.41
C ALA A 115 -0.20 10.25 -2.21
N LYS A 116 0.23 10.67 -1.02
CA LYS A 116 0.68 12.04 -0.75
C LYS A 116 2.18 12.17 -1.04
N SER A 117 2.56 11.78 -2.26
CA SER A 117 3.95 11.67 -2.70
C SER A 117 4.05 11.58 -4.22
N ASN A 118 5.23 11.91 -4.76
CA ASN A 118 5.58 11.47 -6.11
C ASN A 118 5.55 9.93 -6.16
N THR A 119 4.76 9.38 -7.08
CA THR A 119 4.41 7.96 -7.03
C THR A 119 4.43 7.32 -8.42
N GLN A 120 5.04 6.13 -8.49
CA GLN A 120 4.95 5.24 -9.63
C GLN A 120 4.05 4.07 -9.26
N TYR A 121 2.94 3.89 -9.97
CA TYR A 121 1.96 2.84 -9.75
C TYR A 121 1.78 2.08 -11.06
N ILE A 122 2.48 0.96 -11.20
CA ILE A 122 2.72 0.33 -12.50
C ILE A 122 2.40 -1.17 -12.45
N ASN A 123 1.66 -1.68 -13.45
CA ASN A 123 1.36 -3.11 -13.61
C ASN A 123 0.69 -3.77 -12.38
N ASN A 124 -0.02 -3.01 -11.54
CA ASN A 124 -0.71 -3.58 -10.39
C ASN A 124 -2.07 -4.16 -10.79
N VAL A 125 -2.53 -5.17 -10.05
CA VAL A 125 -3.92 -5.67 -10.12
C VAL A 125 -4.63 -5.28 -8.84
N ILE A 126 -5.81 -4.68 -8.96
CA ILE A 126 -6.59 -4.17 -7.84
C ILE A 126 -7.97 -4.80 -7.92
N TYR A 127 -8.29 -5.65 -6.95
CA TYR A 127 -9.56 -6.39 -6.92
C TYR A 127 -10.42 -5.97 -5.73
N ASN A 128 -11.72 -5.84 -6.00
CA ASN A 128 -12.76 -5.66 -4.97
C ASN A 128 -12.57 -4.40 -4.11
N TYR A 129 -12.08 -3.31 -4.71
CA TYR A 129 -11.84 -2.04 -4.04
C TYR A 129 -13.16 -1.26 -3.84
N GLN A 130 -13.26 -0.50 -2.74
CA GLN A 130 -14.26 0.58 -2.60
C GLN A 130 -13.71 1.92 -3.08
N ALA A 131 -12.44 2.19 -2.79
CA ALA A 131 -11.63 3.25 -3.40
C ALA A 131 -10.19 2.73 -3.57
N ALA A 132 -9.68 2.78 -4.80
CA ALA A 132 -8.38 2.22 -5.13
C ALA A 132 -7.26 3.27 -5.02
N TYR A 133 -6.81 3.84 -6.14
CA TYR A 133 -5.72 4.81 -6.12
C TYR A 133 -6.23 6.15 -5.61
N THR A 134 -5.75 6.58 -4.43
CA THR A 134 -6.25 7.75 -3.72
C THR A 134 -5.13 8.77 -3.54
N VAL A 135 -5.42 10.07 -3.65
CA VAL A 135 -4.48 11.15 -3.26
C VAL A 135 -4.96 11.94 -2.04
N ALA A 136 -6.29 11.94 -1.81
CA ALA A 136 -6.99 12.71 -0.78
C ALA A 136 -6.80 14.23 -0.94
N ASP A 137 -7.43 15.00 -0.05
CA ASP A 137 -7.19 16.43 0.02
C ASP A 137 -5.83 16.68 0.70
N THR A 138 -4.89 17.18 -0.09
CA THR A 138 -3.52 17.50 0.32
C THR A 138 -3.15 18.88 -0.20
N SER A 139 -2.38 19.63 0.60
CA SER A 139 -1.82 20.92 0.18
C SER A 139 -0.55 20.78 -0.67
N GLY A 140 -0.07 19.54 -0.88
CA GLY A 140 1.10 19.25 -1.70
C GLY A 140 0.74 18.91 -3.15
N ASP A 141 1.60 19.33 -4.07
CA ASP A 141 1.51 19.01 -5.49
C ASP A 141 2.48 17.88 -5.83
N PHE A 142 1.97 16.77 -6.37
CA PHE A 142 2.77 15.58 -6.67
C PHE A 142 2.61 15.11 -8.11
N TYR A 143 3.58 14.31 -8.54
CA TYR A 143 3.58 13.63 -9.83
C TYR A 143 3.18 12.16 -9.66
N HIS A 144 2.24 11.70 -10.47
CA HIS A 144 1.73 10.33 -10.44
C HIS A 144 1.88 9.66 -11.81
N ASP A 145 2.74 8.65 -11.90
CA ASP A 145 2.84 7.77 -13.05
C ASP A 145 1.99 6.53 -12.80
N ILE A 146 0.83 6.45 -13.45
CA ILE A 146 -0.16 5.39 -13.28
C ILE A 146 -0.25 4.59 -14.58
N ILE A 147 0.50 3.49 -14.67
CA ILE A 147 0.74 2.81 -15.95
C ILE A 147 0.28 1.35 -15.89
N ASN A 148 -0.60 0.94 -16.82
CA ASN A 148 -1.00 -0.46 -17.05
C ASN A 148 -1.54 -1.18 -15.79
N ASN A 149 -2.33 -0.49 -14.97
CA ASN A 149 -2.94 -1.12 -13.79
C ASN A 149 -4.31 -1.71 -14.15
N TYR A 150 -4.63 -2.89 -13.63
CA TYR A 150 -5.88 -3.58 -13.91
C TYR A 150 -6.81 -3.52 -12.70
N PHE A 151 -7.89 -2.75 -12.81
CA PHE A 151 -8.90 -2.57 -11.78
C PHE A 151 -10.09 -3.50 -12.02
N ILE A 152 -10.35 -4.39 -11.07
CA ILE A 152 -11.38 -5.42 -11.14
C ILE A 152 -12.42 -5.15 -10.04
N VAL A 153 -13.63 -4.83 -10.44
CA VAL A 153 -14.75 -4.63 -9.51
C VAL A 153 -15.12 -5.93 -8.79
N GLY A 154 -15.59 -5.83 -7.56
CA GLY A 154 -16.08 -6.97 -6.79
C GLY A 154 -17.27 -6.61 -5.89
N PRO A 155 -17.73 -7.53 -5.02
CA PRO A 155 -18.90 -7.32 -4.15
C PRO A 155 -18.83 -6.09 -3.25
N SER A 156 -17.63 -5.65 -2.86
CA SER A 156 -17.40 -4.45 -2.08
C SER A 156 -17.39 -3.18 -2.94
N THR A 157 -17.18 -3.28 -4.25
CA THR A 157 -17.07 -2.10 -5.12
C THR A 157 -18.42 -1.42 -5.30
N THR A 158 -18.56 -0.25 -4.69
CA THR A 158 -19.78 0.58 -4.78
C THR A 158 -19.87 1.35 -6.10
N SER A 159 -18.73 1.71 -6.70
CA SER A 159 -18.64 2.34 -8.01
C SER A 159 -17.29 2.03 -8.66
N SER A 160 -17.30 1.65 -9.94
CA SER A 160 -16.08 1.43 -10.72
C SER A 160 -15.25 2.71 -10.90
N HIS A 161 -15.90 3.89 -10.85
CA HIS A 161 -15.24 5.20 -10.94
C HIS A 161 -14.27 5.45 -9.79
N ASN A 162 -14.43 4.76 -8.65
CA ASN A 162 -13.52 4.87 -7.52
C ASN A 162 -12.18 4.13 -7.75
N ALA A 163 -11.89 3.67 -8.97
CA ALA A 163 -10.56 3.23 -9.36
C ALA A 163 -9.51 4.34 -9.12
N PHE A 164 -9.93 5.59 -9.34
CA PHE A 164 -9.21 6.81 -9.00
C PHE A 164 -10.09 7.63 -8.06
N PHE A 165 -9.61 7.90 -6.85
CA PHE A 165 -10.43 8.52 -5.81
C PHE A 165 -9.76 9.77 -5.23
N GLN A 166 -10.52 10.85 -5.09
CA GLN A 166 -10.04 12.12 -4.52
C GLN A 166 -8.70 12.60 -5.11
N ILE A 167 -8.56 12.53 -6.44
CA ILE A 167 -7.45 13.18 -7.13
C ILE A 167 -7.81 14.67 -7.24
N ASN A 168 -7.16 15.51 -6.43
CA ASN A 168 -7.43 16.95 -6.40
C ASN A 168 -6.67 17.71 -7.52
N SER A 169 -6.97 19.00 -7.70
CA SER A 169 -6.47 19.80 -8.84
C SER A 169 -4.97 20.11 -8.81
N GLY A 170 -4.28 19.90 -7.69
CA GLY A 170 -2.84 20.14 -7.56
C GLY A 170 -1.97 19.02 -8.13
N GLN A 171 -2.57 17.90 -8.52
CA GLN A 171 -1.83 16.71 -8.92
C GLN A 171 -1.53 16.69 -10.42
N THR A 172 -0.29 16.34 -10.76
CA THR A 172 0.12 16.06 -12.15
C THR A 172 0.07 14.56 -12.37
N VAL A 173 -0.87 14.10 -13.20
CA VAL A 173 -1.10 12.67 -13.45
C VAL A 173 -0.75 12.31 -14.89
N TYR A 174 0.18 11.38 -15.05
CA TYR A 174 0.38 10.65 -16.30
C TYR A 174 -0.23 9.26 -16.15
N ALA A 175 -1.36 9.02 -16.82
CA ALA A 175 -2.06 7.74 -16.77
C ALA A 175 -2.24 7.14 -18.17
N ILE A 176 -1.83 5.88 -18.33
CA ILE A 176 -1.95 5.12 -19.59
C ILE A 176 -2.11 3.63 -19.29
N GLY A 177 -2.83 2.91 -20.15
CA GLY A 177 -3.03 1.47 -20.06
C GLY A 177 -4.44 1.09 -19.68
#